data_AF-A0A7S1RAB6-F1
#
_entry.id   AF-A0A7S1RAB6-F1
#
_cell.length_a   1.000
_cell.length_b   1.000
_cell.length_c   1.000
_cell.angle_alpha   90.00
_cell.angle_beta   90.00
_cell.angle_gamma   90.00
#
_symmetry.space_group_name_H-M   'P 1'
#
loop_
_entity.id
_entity.type
_entity.pdbx_description
1 polymer ?
#
loop_
_entity_poly.entity_id
_entity_poly.type
_entity_poly.pdbx_seq_one_letter_code
_entity_poly.pdbx_strand_id
1 'polypeptide(L)'
;LKLLWVRCVLCTKAAAGTSPVLPLRSGSAHSAMAKFQVRLGSDWADFDPEANRLLEEAILAGEPGLQLQDRGRHYLVDFLGMVQRNTATGREREIRVTFQDESKARDVAVTGAKAAAERAAAAVAAAERERLEHEEAEVRAAAARAAALAHEEEERRQRAEAEASAAAERVAAAAAAAAEEERREREGAERREREEAEAAAAAELAAMERETREREEAEA
;
A
#
# COMPACT_ATOMS: atom_id res chain seq x y z
N LEU A 1 -2.82 2.87 -38.11
CA LEU A 1 -3.52 3.94 -37.35
C LEU A 1 -4.80 3.36 -36.75
N LYS A 2 -4.85 3.11 -35.44
CA LYS A 2 -6.08 2.78 -34.71
C LYS A 2 -6.12 3.62 -33.44
N LEU A 3 -7.27 4.22 -33.22
CA LEU A 3 -7.53 5.37 -32.37
C LEU A 3 -7.48 5.05 -30.87
N LEU A 4 -7.03 6.07 -30.13
CA LEU A 4 -7.14 6.26 -28.69
C LEU A 4 -8.57 6.01 -28.18
N TRP A 5 -8.68 5.26 -27.08
CA TRP A 5 -9.80 5.38 -26.14
C TRP A 5 -9.21 5.52 -24.73
N VAL A 6 -8.92 6.76 -24.34
CA VAL A 6 -8.62 7.13 -22.95
C VAL A 6 -9.96 7.22 -22.22
N ARG A 7 -10.29 6.20 -21.41
CA ARG A 7 -11.42 6.29 -20.48
C ARG A 7 -11.05 7.22 -19.33
N CYS A 8 -11.47 8.47 -19.47
CA CYS A 8 -11.64 9.42 -18.39
C CYS A 8 -12.91 9.05 -17.61
N VAL A 9 -12.77 8.43 -16.44
CA VAL A 9 -13.84 8.37 -15.41
C VAL A 9 -13.17 8.47 -14.04
N LEU A 10 -12.65 9.65 -13.70
CA LEU A 10 -12.52 10.06 -12.30
C LEU A 10 -13.89 10.54 -11.84
N CYS A 11 -14.66 9.62 -11.28
CA CYS A 11 -15.87 9.92 -10.53
C CYS A 11 -15.44 10.20 -9.09
N THR A 12 -15.00 11.42 -8.81
CA THR A 12 -14.70 11.89 -7.45
C THR A 12 -16.03 12.06 -6.70
N LYS A 13 -16.32 11.08 -5.85
CA LYS A 13 -17.43 11.05 -4.91
C LYS A 13 -17.31 12.25 -3.96
N ALA A 14 -18.23 13.19 -4.09
CA ALA A 14 -18.41 14.28 -3.14
C ALA A 14 -18.68 13.71 -1.75
N ALA A 15 -17.72 13.85 -0.84
CA ALA A 15 -17.93 13.57 0.57
C ALA A 15 -18.86 14.66 1.14
N ALA A 16 -20.05 14.24 1.59
CA ALA A 16 -20.92 15.07 2.39
C ALA A 16 -20.16 15.47 3.65
N GLY A 17 -19.83 16.77 3.74
CA GLY A 17 -19.24 17.37 4.92
C GLY A 17 -20.24 17.35 6.07
N THR A 18 -20.10 16.37 6.95
CA THR A 18 -20.69 16.39 8.28
C THR A 18 -20.04 17.57 9.02
N SER A 19 -20.77 18.67 9.19
CA SER A 19 -20.31 19.77 10.04
C SER A 19 -20.02 19.23 11.43
N PRO A 20 -18.78 19.36 11.95
CA PRO A 20 -18.47 18.93 13.31
C PRO A 20 -19.26 19.81 14.27
N VAL A 21 -20.20 19.20 15.01
CA VAL A 21 -20.83 19.82 16.18
C VAL A 21 -19.75 19.88 17.25
N LEU A 22 -19.09 21.04 17.36
CA LEU A 22 -18.04 21.24 18.36
C LEU A 22 -18.68 21.23 19.76
N PRO A 23 -18.13 20.46 20.72
CA PRO A 23 -18.60 20.48 22.09
C PRO A 23 -18.30 21.83 22.73
N LEU A 24 -19.34 22.52 23.18
CA LEU A 24 -19.28 23.75 23.96
C LEU A 24 -18.54 23.49 25.28
N ARG A 25 -17.22 23.69 25.28
CA ARG A 25 -16.41 23.72 26.51
C ARG A 25 -16.72 25.02 27.24
N SER A 26 -17.63 24.92 28.21
CA SER A 26 -17.95 25.98 29.18
C SER A 26 -16.76 26.20 30.14
N GLY A 27 -15.80 27.01 29.70
CA GLY A 27 -14.69 27.53 30.49
C GLY A 27 -14.87 29.03 30.70
N SER A 28 -15.61 29.38 31.75
CA SER A 28 -15.98 30.74 32.14
C SER A 28 -14.76 31.55 32.61
N ALA A 29 -14.03 32.14 31.68
CA ALA A 29 -13.24 33.34 31.91
C ALA A 29 -13.99 34.49 31.23
N HIS A 30 -14.76 35.24 32.01
CA HIS A 30 -15.42 36.46 31.55
C HIS A 30 -14.33 37.51 31.27
N SER A 31 -13.69 37.39 30.11
CA SER A 31 -12.88 38.46 29.52
C SER A 31 -13.75 39.71 29.44
N ALA A 32 -13.17 40.90 29.57
CA ALA A 32 -13.88 42.16 29.39
C ALA A 32 -14.53 42.16 28.00
N MET A 33 -15.82 41.80 27.95
CA MET A 33 -16.46 41.31 26.74
C MET A 33 -16.50 42.39 25.67
N ALA A 34 -16.00 42.03 24.50
CA ALA A 34 -15.93 42.90 23.34
C ALA A 34 -17.38 43.14 22.89
N LYS A 35 -17.85 44.38 22.97
CA LYS A 35 -19.21 44.71 22.56
C LYS A 35 -19.23 45.00 21.07
N PHE A 36 -19.88 44.13 20.32
CA PHE A 36 -20.13 44.32 18.91
C PHE A 36 -21.31 45.28 18.74
N GLN A 37 -21.15 46.24 17.83
CA GLN A 37 -22.18 47.20 17.47
C GLN A 37 -22.37 47.21 15.96
N VAL A 38 -23.61 47.29 15.51
CA VAL A 38 -23.98 47.43 14.09
C VAL A 38 -24.53 48.82 13.81
N ARG A 39 -24.18 49.39 12.65
CA ARG A 39 -24.69 50.67 12.20
C ARG A 39 -26.11 50.54 11.63
N LEU A 40 -27.09 51.14 12.30
CA LEU A 40 -28.50 51.22 11.89
C LEU A 40 -28.83 52.64 11.46
N GLY A 41 -28.57 52.96 10.19
CA GLY A 41 -28.73 54.32 9.67
C GLY A 41 -27.62 55.24 10.19
N SER A 42 -27.99 56.21 11.02
CA SER A 42 -27.04 57.14 11.66
C SER A 42 -26.47 56.62 12.98
N ASP A 43 -27.15 55.68 13.64
CA ASP A 43 -26.84 55.28 15.01
C ASP A 43 -26.17 53.90 15.07
N TRP A 44 -25.39 53.68 16.12
CA TRP A 44 -24.79 52.38 16.45
C TRP A 44 -25.67 51.67 17.47
N ALA A 45 -26.04 50.43 17.18
CA ALA A 45 -26.83 49.59 18.07
C ALA A 45 -26.02 48.37 18.52
N ASP A 46 -26.12 48.01 19.79
CA ASP A 46 -25.49 46.82 20.35
C ASP A 46 -26.12 45.54 19.75
N PHE A 47 -25.30 44.52 19.51
CA PHE A 47 -25.80 43.19 19.19
C PHE A 47 -26.51 42.56 20.40
N ASP A 48 -27.43 41.64 20.11
CA ASP A 48 -28.03 40.81 21.16
C ASP A 48 -26.95 40.05 21.94
N PRO A 49 -27.05 39.89 23.27
CA PRO A 49 -26.05 39.21 24.08
C PRO A 49 -25.70 37.80 23.58
N GLU A 50 -26.66 37.05 23.03
CA GLU A 50 -26.41 35.72 22.48
C GLU A 50 -25.57 35.80 21.20
N ALA A 51 -25.95 36.69 20.27
CA ALA A 51 -25.20 36.93 19.05
C ALA A 51 -23.79 37.48 19.34
N ASN A 52 -23.65 38.35 20.34
CA ASN A 52 -22.37 38.90 20.77
C ASN A 52 -21.41 37.79 21.24
N ARG A 53 -21.91 36.83 22.04
CA ARG A 53 -21.11 35.66 22.47
C ARG A 53 -20.66 34.81 21.29
N LEU A 54 -21.54 34.54 20.33
CA LEU A 54 -21.19 33.76 19.14
C LEU A 54 -20.13 34.48 18.28
N LEU A 55 -20.22 35.81 18.16
CA LEU A 55 -19.21 36.62 17.47
C LEU A 55 -17.86 36.59 18.18
N GLU A 56 -17.86 36.69 19.52
CA GLU A 56 -16.65 36.56 20.33
C GLU A 56 -16.01 35.18 20.16
N GLU A 57 -16.79 34.11 20.26
CA GLU A 57 -16.31 32.74 20.08
C GLU A 57 -15.72 32.51 18.69
N ALA A 58 -16.38 33.01 17.64
CA ALA A 58 -15.90 32.88 16.28
C ALA A 58 -14.58 33.65 16.05
N ILE A 59 -14.45 34.85 16.62
CA ILE A 59 -13.19 35.62 16.55
C ILE A 59 -12.08 34.95 17.35
N LEU A 60 -12.38 34.40 18.53
CA LEU A 60 -11.41 33.64 19.35
C LEU A 60 -10.98 32.32 18.68
N ALA A 61 -11.89 31.69 17.94
CA ALA A 61 -11.59 30.53 17.11
C ALA A 61 -10.74 30.91 15.87
N GLY A 62 -10.72 32.19 15.48
CA GLY A 62 -10.01 32.68 14.31
C GLY A 62 -10.76 32.40 13.00
N GLU A 63 -12.09 32.26 13.07
CA GLU A 63 -12.93 32.09 11.88
C GLU A 63 -12.96 33.39 11.05
N PRO A 64 -12.99 33.31 9.70
CA PRO A 64 -13.02 34.51 8.85
C PRO A 64 -14.40 35.18 8.79
N GLY A 65 -15.47 34.48 9.16
CA GLY A 65 -16.83 35.00 9.21
C GLY A 65 -17.79 34.08 9.95
N LEU A 66 -18.98 34.59 10.26
CA LEU A 66 -20.01 33.86 11.02
C LEU A 66 -21.40 34.09 10.42
N GLN A 67 -22.18 33.03 10.28
CA GLN A 67 -23.60 33.15 9.93
C GLN A 67 -24.44 33.28 11.20
N LEU A 68 -25.19 34.37 11.30
CA LEU A 68 -26.10 34.66 12.40
C LEU A 68 -27.54 34.72 11.91
N GLN A 69 -28.46 34.32 12.77
CA GLN A 69 -29.89 34.51 12.55
C GLN A 69 -30.42 35.51 13.58
N ASP A 70 -30.97 36.62 13.10
CA ASP A 70 -31.59 37.63 13.97
C ASP A 70 -32.97 38.02 13.43
N ARG A 71 -33.99 37.96 14.30
CA ARG A 71 -35.41 38.23 13.97
C ARG A 71 -35.89 37.52 12.69
N GLY A 72 -35.48 36.26 12.51
CA GLY A 72 -35.87 35.43 11.36
C GLY A 72 -35.16 35.78 10.05
N ARG A 73 -34.12 36.61 10.07
CA ARG A 73 -33.29 36.93 8.90
C ARG A 73 -31.88 36.37 9.10
N HIS A 74 -31.29 35.88 8.02
CA HIS A 74 -29.92 35.39 8.02
C HIS A 74 -28.95 36.48 7.61
N TYR A 75 -27.87 36.59 8.37
CA TYR A 75 -26.80 37.54 8.14
C TYR A 75 -25.48 36.78 8.10
N LEU A 76 -24.63 37.15 7.16
CA LEU A 76 -23.24 36.74 7.13
C LEU A 76 -22.42 37.91 7.69
N VAL A 77 -21.74 37.68 8.79
CA VAL A 77 -20.77 38.63 9.36
C VAL A 77 -19.40 38.28 8.80
N ASP A 78 -18.80 39.24 8.11
CA ASP A 78 -17.43 39.17 7.63
C ASP A 78 -16.53 39.92 8.61
N PHE A 79 -15.62 39.21 9.26
CA PHE A 79 -14.70 39.79 10.25
C PHE A 79 -13.51 40.51 9.60
N LEU A 80 -13.18 40.21 8.34
CA LEU A 80 -12.12 40.90 7.60
C LEU A 80 -12.61 42.27 7.12
N GLY A 81 -13.84 42.30 6.60
CA GLY A 81 -14.50 43.54 6.16
C GLY A 81 -15.14 44.34 7.29
N MET A 82 -15.33 43.73 8.47
CA MET A 82 -16.12 44.29 9.58
C MET A 82 -17.51 44.72 9.11
N VAL A 83 -18.17 43.86 8.31
CA VAL A 83 -19.49 44.11 7.74
C VAL A 83 -20.47 42.98 8.02
N GLN A 84 -21.72 43.35 8.31
CA GLN A 84 -22.86 42.46 8.35
C GLN A 84 -23.56 42.51 7.00
N ARG A 85 -23.57 41.41 6.24
CA ARG A 85 -24.33 41.29 5.00
C ARG A 85 -25.62 40.51 5.23
N ASN A 86 -26.76 41.08 4.89
CA ASN A 86 -28.01 40.34 4.84
C ASN A 86 -28.00 39.38 3.63
N THR A 87 -28.10 38.07 3.85
CA THR A 87 -27.93 37.09 2.77
C THR A 87 -29.09 37.10 1.76
N ALA A 88 -30.28 37.54 2.17
CA ALA A 88 -31.45 37.59 1.31
C ALA A 88 -31.48 38.84 0.41
N THR A 89 -30.98 39.98 0.90
CA THR A 89 -31.06 41.27 0.19
C THR A 89 -29.73 41.79 -0.32
N GLY A 90 -28.62 41.20 0.13
CA GLY A 90 -27.25 41.64 -0.18
C GLY A 90 -26.86 42.97 0.47
N ARG A 91 -27.73 43.60 1.27
CA ARG A 91 -27.40 44.88 1.93
C ARG A 91 -26.39 44.66 3.04
N GLU A 92 -25.37 45.52 3.06
CA GLU A 92 -24.30 45.50 4.05
C GLU A 92 -24.49 46.60 5.10
N ARG A 93 -24.04 46.32 6.32
CA ARG A 93 -23.97 47.27 7.43
C ARG A 93 -22.61 47.17 8.08
N GLU A 94 -22.03 48.31 8.41
CA GLU A 94 -20.76 48.35 9.15
C GLU A 94 -20.97 47.80 10.57
N ILE A 95 -20.00 47.01 11.02
CA ILE A 95 -19.89 46.51 12.39
C ILE A 95 -18.63 47.13 13.00
N ARG A 96 -18.67 47.43 14.30
CA ARG A 96 -17.48 47.78 15.06
C ARG A 96 -17.42 47.00 16.37
N VAL A 97 -16.22 46.86 16.90
CA VAL A 97 -15.98 46.34 18.24
C VAL A 97 -15.65 47.50 19.15
N THR A 98 -16.29 47.55 20.31
CA THR A 98 -15.96 48.49 21.37
C THR A 98 -15.43 47.71 22.58
N PHE A 99 -14.26 48.12 23.05
CA PHE A 99 -13.65 47.57 24.26
C PHE A 99 -13.89 48.57 25.39
N GLN A 100 -14.51 48.14 26.49
CA GLN A 100 -14.72 49.03 27.63
C GLN A 100 -13.43 49.33 28.42
N ASP A 101 -12.28 48.73 28.03
CA ASP A 101 -10.98 48.90 28.69
C ASP A 101 -9.83 48.55 27.71
N GLU A 102 -9.30 49.53 26.98
CA GLU A 102 -8.33 49.33 25.87
C GLU A 102 -7.02 48.64 26.32
N SER A 103 -6.66 48.81 27.59
CA SER A 103 -5.48 48.22 28.22
C SER A 103 -5.53 46.70 28.22
N LYS A 104 -6.72 46.12 28.47
CA LYS A 104 -6.90 44.65 28.58
C LYS A 104 -7.03 43.99 27.20
N ALA A 105 -7.53 44.71 26.20
CA ALA A 105 -7.71 44.19 24.84
C ALA A 105 -6.36 43.86 24.16
N ARG A 106 -5.32 44.67 24.41
CA ARG A 106 -3.97 44.43 23.85
C ARG A 106 -3.35 43.14 24.39
N ASP A 107 -3.46 42.88 25.68
CA ASP A 107 -2.91 41.67 26.29
C ASP A 107 -3.62 40.40 25.78
N VAL A 108 -4.93 40.47 25.57
CA VAL A 108 -5.72 39.37 24.98
C VAL A 108 -5.34 39.13 23.51
N ALA A 109 -5.10 40.18 22.73
CA ALA A 109 -4.67 40.03 21.34
C ALA A 109 -3.28 39.39 21.22
N VAL A 110 -2.31 39.80 22.05
CA VAL A 110 -0.95 39.24 22.05
C VAL A 110 -0.95 37.77 22.49
N THR A 111 -1.72 37.44 23.53
CA THR A 111 -1.87 36.05 24.00
C THR A 111 -2.59 35.17 23.00
N GLY A 112 -3.63 35.68 22.34
CA GLY A 112 -4.34 34.98 21.26
C GLY A 112 -3.45 34.69 20.05
N ALA A 113 -2.65 35.68 19.61
CA ALA A 113 -1.70 35.51 18.52
C ALA A 113 -0.63 34.44 18.85
N LYS A 114 -0.13 34.44 20.09
CA LYS A 114 0.82 33.41 20.56
C LYS A 114 0.18 32.02 20.56
N ALA A 115 -1.03 31.88 21.09
CA ALA A 115 -1.73 30.59 21.10
C ALA A 115 -2.06 30.10 19.68
N ALA A 116 -2.42 31.00 18.76
CA ALA A 116 -2.64 30.66 17.36
C ALA A 116 -1.35 30.18 16.69
N ALA A 117 -0.21 30.85 16.94
CA ALA A 117 1.08 30.44 16.41
C ALA A 117 1.53 29.08 16.97
N GLU A 118 1.34 28.82 18.27
CA GLU A 118 1.64 27.53 18.90
C GLU A 118 0.77 26.40 18.33
N ARG A 119 -0.53 26.65 18.10
CA ARG A 119 -1.43 25.70 17.44
C ARG A 119 -1.02 25.41 16.01
N ALA A 120 -0.64 26.45 15.24
CA ALA A 120 -0.14 26.27 13.88
C ALA A 120 1.15 25.45 13.84
N ALA A 121 2.10 25.74 14.75
CA ALA A 121 3.33 24.98 14.87
C ALA A 121 3.06 23.51 15.26
N ALA A 122 2.14 23.27 16.18
CA ALA A 122 1.74 21.91 16.57
C ALA A 122 1.07 21.15 15.41
N ALA A 123 0.26 21.82 14.59
CA ALA A 123 -0.36 21.23 13.41
C ALA A 123 0.68 20.87 12.33
N VAL A 124 1.66 21.74 12.07
CA VAL A 124 2.77 21.44 11.14
C VAL A 124 3.60 20.26 11.65
N ALA A 125 3.92 20.22 12.95
CA ALA A 125 4.66 19.11 13.54
C ALA A 125 3.87 17.79 13.51
N ALA A 126 2.53 17.83 13.61
CA ALA A 126 1.68 16.65 13.45
C ALA A 126 1.68 16.15 12.01
N ALA A 127 1.51 17.04 11.03
CA ALA A 127 1.56 16.68 9.62
C ALA A 127 2.93 16.12 9.20
N GLU A 128 4.02 16.64 9.77
CA GLU A 128 5.36 16.12 9.54
C GLU A 128 5.57 14.72 10.13
N ARG A 129 5.03 14.45 11.33
CA ARG A 129 5.04 13.08 11.90
C ARG A 129 4.26 12.11 11.03
N GLU A 130 3.06 12.48 10.58
CA GLU A 130 2.25 11.64 9.68
C GLU A 130 2.97 11.35 8.35
N ARG A 131 3.68 12.35 7.80
CA ARG A 131 4.50 12.18 6.59
C ARG A 131 5.63 11.17 6.80
N LEU A 132 6.36 11.28 7.91
CA LEU A 132 7.45 10.36 8.26
C LEU A 132 6.93 8.93 8.50
N GLU A 133 5.81 8.78 9.21
CA GLU A 133 5.17 7.47 9.42
C GLU A 133 4.74 6.83 8.10
N HIS A 134 4.23 7.61 7.15
CA HIS A 134 3.89 7.14 5.82
C HIS A 134 5.13 6.69 5.03
N GLU A 135 6.20 7.50 5.05
CA GLU A 135 7.48 7.17 4.40
C GLU A 135 8.10 5.88 4.97
N GLU A 136 8.12 5.74 6.30
CA GLU A 136 8.58 4.51 6.96
C GLU A 136 7.73 3.28 6.60
N ALA A 137 6.41 3.45 6.46
CA ALA A 137 5.52 2.38 6.02
C ALA A 137 5.79 1.97 4.57
N GLU A 138 6.07 2.92 3.67
CA GLU A 138 6.45 2.64 2.29
C GLU A 138 7.78 1.89 2.20
N VAL A 139 8.79 2.30 2.97
CA VAL A 139 10.09 1.62 3.04
C VAL A 139 9.92 0.20 3.57
N ARG A 140 9.12 0.00 4.62
CA ARG A 140 8.83 -1.33 5.17
C ARG A 140 8.12 -2.23 4.15
N ALA A 141 7.16 -1.68 3.41
CA ALA A 141 6.45 -2.41 2.36
C ALA A 141 7.39 -2.77 1.19
N ALA A 142 8.32 -1.88 0.83
CA ALA A 142 9.34 -2.17 -0.18
C ALA A 142 10.29 -3.28 0.26
N ALA A 143 10.75 -3.26 1.52
CA ALA A 143 11.59 -4.30 2.10
C ALA A 143 10.89 -5.68 2.11
N ALA A 144 9.60 -5.71 2.47
CA ALA A 144 8.80 -6.95 2.45
C ALA A 144 8.65 -7.52 1.03
N ARG A 145 8.43 -6.67 0.02
CA ARG A 145 8.39 -7.10 -1.39
C ARG A 145 9.74 -7.65 -1.87
N ALA A 146 10.84 -7.00 -1.49
CA ALA A 146 12.18 -7.47 -1.83
C ALA A 146 12.49 -8.84 -1.19
N ALA A 147 12.10 -9.05 0.06
CA ALA A 147 12.25 -10.34 0.75
C ALA A 147 11.42 -11.45 0.09
N ALA A 148 10.20 -11.14 -0.36
CA ALA A 148 9.35 -12.10 -1.08
C ALA A 148 9.98 -12.53 -2.42
N LEU A 149 10.51 -11.59 -3.20
CA LEU A 149 11.22 -11.89 -4.45
C LEU A 149 12.47 -12.74 -4.22
N ALA A 150 13.24 -12.45 -3.16
CA ALA A 150 14.41 -13.25 -2.81
C ALA A 150 14.04 -14.69 -2.42
N HIS A 151 12.93 -14.88 -1.70
CA HIS A 151 12.41 -16.21 -1.37
C HIS A 151 11.98 -16.98 -2.64
N GLU A 152 11.25 -16.32 -3.55
CA GLU A 152 10.84 -16.94 -4.83
C GLU A 152 12.06 -17.33 -5.69
N GLU A 153 13.12 -16.51 -5.71
CA GLU A 153 14.35 -16.83 -6.42
C GLU A 153 15.08 -18.04 -5.80
N GLU A 154 15.13 -18.13 -4.47
CA GLU A 154 15.72 -19.27 -3.77
C GLU A 154 14.91 -20.56 -4.01
N GLU A 155 13.58 -20.49 -3.95
CA GLU A 155 12.72 -21.63 -4.32
C GLU A 155 12.94 -22.08 -5.77
N ARG A 156 13.10 -21.13 -6.70
CA ARG A 156 13.42 -21.43 -8.10
C ARG A 156 14.78 -22.11 -8.24
N ARG A 157 15.79 -21.67 -7.48
CA ARG A 157 17.11 -22.28 -7.44
C ARG A 157 17.04 -23.72 -6.92
N GLN A 158 16.33 -23.95 -5.82
CA GLN A 158 16.13 -25.29 -5.24
C GLN A 158 15.40 -26.23 -6.21
N ARG A 159 14.38 -25.75 -6.92
CA ARG A 159 13.70 -26.53 -7.96
C ARG A 159 14.64 -26.89 -9.11
N ALA A 160 15.46 -25.95 -9.57
CA ALA A 160 16.42 -26.19 -10.64
C ALA A 160 17.50 -27.20 -10.22
N GLU A 161 17.98 -27.12 -8.98
CA GLU A 161 18.93 -28.09 -8.42
C GLU A 161 18.31 -29.49 -8.29
N ALA A 162 17.07 -29.59 -7.80
CA ALA A 162 16.34 -30.85 -7.74
C ALA A 162 16.12 -31.46 -9.13
N GLU A 163 15.76 -30.66 -10.13
CA GLU A 163 15.61 -31.10 -11.51
C GLU A 163 16.94 -31.58 -12.11
N ALA A 164 18.04 -30.86 -11.85
CA ALA A 164 19.37 -31.24 -12.28
C ALA A 164 19.82 -32.58 -11.64
N SER A 165 19.55 -32.76 -10.33
CA SER A 165 19.81 -34.02 -9.63
C SER A 165 19.01 -35.18 -10.23
N ALA A 166 17.71 -34.98 -10.47
CA ALA A 166 16.85 -36.00 -11.10
C ALA A 166 17.26 -36.29 -12.56
N ALA A 167 17.78 -35.31 -13.29
CA ALA A 167 18.36 -35.53 -14.61
C ALA A 167 19.64 -36.38 -14.53
N ALA A 168 20.53 -36.11 -13.58
CA ALA A 168 21.75 -36.88 -13.38
C ALA A 168 21.45 -38.35 -13.02
N GLU A 169 20.49 -38.61 -12.14
CA GLU A 169 20.05 -39.97 -11.79
C GLU A 169 19.50 -40.73 -13.00
N ARG A 170 18.71 -40.07 -13.86
CA ARG A 170 18.18 -40.68 -15.09
C ARG A 170 19.29 -41.05 -16.07
N VAL A 171 20.30 -40.18 -16.22
CA VAL A 171 21.47 -40.48 -17.07
C VAL A 171 22.28 -41.65 -16.50
N ALA A 172 22.50 -41.68 -15.19
CA ALA A 172 23.19 -42.79 -14.53
C ALA A 172 22.44 -44.12 -14.68
N ALA A 173 21.11 -44.11 -14.52
CA ALA A 173 20.27 -45.29 -14.73
C ALA A 173 20.30 -45.78 -16.19
N ALA A 174 20.26 -44.86 -17.17
CA ALA A 174 20.38 -45.21 -18.57
C ALA A 174 21.75 -45.81 -18.91
N ALA A 175 22.83 -45.25 -18.35
CA ALA A 175 24.18 -45.78 -18.52
C ALA A 175 24.32 -47.19 -17.91
N ALA A 176 23.74 -47.42 -16.73
CA ALA A 176 23.73 -48.74 -16.10
C ALA A 176 22.93 -49.76 -16.92
N ALA A 177 21.79 -49.37 -17.50
CA ALA A 177 21.00 -50.22 -18.38
C ALA A 177 21.77 -50.60 -19.65
N ALA A 178 22.47 -49.63 -20.27
CA ALA A 178 23.31 -49.88 -21.44
C ALA A 178 24.48 -50.83 -21.13
N ALA A 179 25.13 -50.66 -19.98
CA ALA A 179 26.21 -51.55 -19.54
C ALA A 179 25.72 -52.99 -19.28
N GLU A 180 24.52 -53.14 -18.73
CA GLU A 180 23.88 -54.45 -18.52
C GLU A 180 23.51 -55.13 -19.84
N GLU A 181 23.03 -54.37 -20.83
CA GLU A 181 22.77 -54.86 -22.18
C GLU A 181 24.05 -55.34 -22.86
N GLU A 182 25.13 -54.55 -22.81
CA GLU A 182 26.45 -54.95 -23.33
C GLU A 182 26.97 -56.22 -22.65
N ARG A 183 26.78 -56.37 -21.33
CA ARG A 183 27.16 -57.60 -20.61
C ARG A 183 26.39 -58.82 -21.12
N ARG A 184 25.08 -58.68 -21.34
CA ARG A 184 24.24 -59.77 -21.90
C ARG A 184 24.66 -60.15 -23.31
N GLU A 185 25.01 -59.18 -24.14
CA GLU A 185 25.51 -59.44 -25.50
C GLU A 185 26.83 -60.22 -25.46
N ARG A 186 27.76 -59.83 -24.58
CA ARG A 186 29.03 -60.55 -24.37
C ARG A 186 28.82 -61.98 -23.86
N GLU A 187 28.02 -62.16 -22.81
CA GLU A 187 27.68 -63.50 -22.27
C GLU A 187 27.00 -64.36 -23.35
N GLY A 188 26.12 -63.77 -24.17
CA GLY A 188 25.47 -64.45 -25.28
C GLY A 188 26.42 -64.80 -26.43
N ALA A 189 27.47 -64.02 -26.67
CA ALA A 189 28.53 -64.34 -27.62
C ALA A 189 29.40 -65.50 -27.10
N GLU A 190 29.88 -65.42 -25.86
CA GLU A 190 30.69 -66.48 -25.22
C GLU A 190 29.95 -67.82 -25.19
N ARG A 191 28.63 -67.81 -24.91
CA ARG A 191 27.80 -69.01 -24.98
C ARG A 191 27.78 -69.62 -26.38
N ARG A 192 27.58 -68.80 -27.42
CA ARG A 192 27.57 -69.27 -28.82
C ARG A 192 28.91 -69.86 -29.22
N GLU A 193 30.02 -69.19 -28.86
CA GLU A 193 31.37 -69.72 -29.11
C GLU A 193 31.58 -71.08 -28.41
N ARG A 194 31.09 -71.22 -27.17
CA ARG A 194 31.17 -72.49 -26.43
C ARG A 194 30.33 -73.59 -27.07
N GLU A 195 29.11 -73.29 -27.50
CA GLU A 195 28.22 -74.23 -28.19
C GLU A 195 28.81 -74.67 -29.54
N GLU A 196 29.42 -73.75 -30.30
CA GLU A 196 30.13 -74.05 -31.54
C GLU A 196 31.37 -74.93 -31.31
N ALA A 197 32.16 -74.63 -30.26
CA ALA A 197 33.33 -75.45 -29.90
C ALA A 197 32.94 -76.87 -29.47
N GLU A 198 31.86 -77.02 -28.69
CA GLU A 198 31.34 -78.32 -28.28
C GLU A 198 30.81 -79.11 -29.49
N ALA A 199 30.11 -78.47 -30.42
CA ALA A 199 29.65 -79.09 -31.66
C ALA A 199 30.82 -79.54 -32.54
N ALA A 200 31.89 -78.74 -32.64
CA ALA A 200 33.10 -79.10 -33.37
C ALA A 200 33.81 -80.32 -32.74
N ALA A 201 33.94 -80.34 -31.41
CA ALA A 201 34.53 -81.47 -30.69
C ALA A 201 33.70 -82.76 -30.86
N ALA A 202 32.37 -82.65 -30.81
CA ALA A 202 31.47 -83.78 -31.06
C ALA A 202 31.60 -84.31 -32.51
N ALA A 203 31.75 -83.41 -33.49
CA ALA A 203 31.96 -83.79 -34.89
C ALA A 203 33.31 -84.49 -35.11
N GLU A 204 34.38 -84.04 -34.43
CA GLU A 204 35.70 -84.67 -34.47
C GLU A 204 35.67 -86.08 -33.85
N LEU A 205 35.02 -86.24 -32.68
CA LEU A 205 34.82 -87.54 -32.06
C LEU A 205 34.05 -88.50 -32.97
N ALA A 206 32.95 -88.04 -33.58
CA ALA A 206 32.17 -88.83 -34.52
C ALA A 206 32.96 -89.21 -35.80
N ALA A 207 33.90 -88.36 -36.23
CA ALA A 207 34.81 -88.68 -37.33
C ALA A 207 35.80 -89.77 -36.92
N MET A 208 36.38 -89.69 -35.72
CA MET A 208 37.27 -90.70 -35.17
C MET A 208 36.58 -92.06 -35.04
N GLU A 209 35.33 -92.10 -34.55
CA GLU A 209 34.53 -93.32 -34.45
C GLU A 209 34.23 -93.96 -35.82
N ARG A 210 33.99 -93.14 -36.85
CA ARG A 210 33.83 -93.63 -38.24
C ARG A 210 35.11 -94.26 -38.75
N GLU A 211 36.26 -93.59 -38.57
CA GLU A 211 37.56 -94.14 -38.99
C GLU A 211 37.90 -95.46 -38.27
N THR A 212 37.61 -95.57 -36.97
CA THR A 212 37.82 -96.84 -36.24
C THR A 212 36.95 -97.95 -36.79
N ARG A 213 35.69 -97.65 -37.10
CA ARG A 213 34.76 -98.63 -37.68
C ARG A 213 35.19 -99.08 -39.06
N GLU A 214 35.62 -98.15 -39.92
CA GLU A 214 36.14 -98.49 -41.26
C GLU A 214 37.40 -99.37 -41.19
N ARG A 215 38.26 -99.16 -40.19
CA ARG A 215 39.42 -100.04 -39.95
C ARG A 215 39.00 -101.43 -39.49
N GLU A 216 38.08 -101.53 -38.54
CA GLU A 216 37.54 -102.82 -38.09
C GLU A 216 36.87 -103.59 -39.23
N GLU A 217 36.11 -102.90 -40.09
CA GLU A 217 35.47 -103.49 -41.28
C GLU A 217 36.50 -103.92 -42.34
N ALA A 218 37.67 -103.27 -42.43
CA ALA A 218 38.74 -103.65 -43.36
C ALA A 218 39.60 -104.83 -42.87
N GLU A 219 39.64 -105.08 -41.57
CA GLU A 219 40.36 -106.22 -40.97
C GLU A 219 39.53 -107.52 -40.96
N ALA A 220 38.20 -107.42 -41.04
CA ALA A 220 37.27 -108.54 -41.06
C ALA A 220 37.18 -109.25 -42.43
#